data_AF-A0A4D8R0E6-F1
#
_entry.id   AF-A0A4D8R0E6-F1
#
_cell.length_a   1.000
_cell.length_b   1.000
_cell.length_c   1.000
_cell.angle_alpha   90.00
_cell.angle_beta   90.00
_cell.angle_gamma   90.00
#
_symmetry.space_group_name_H-M   'P 1'
#
loop_
_entity.id
_entity.type
_entity.pdbx_description
1 polymer ?
#
loop_
_entity_poly.entity_id
_entity_poly.type
_entity_poly.pdbx_seq_one_letter_code
_entity_poly.pdbx_strand_id
1 'polypeptide(L)'
;MVRTIFGAGVGAAISVAVLLSASPAPAQTSAGSAGMSFFITSAGPGKGADLGGLEGADRHCRQLAQAVGAGGRDWKAYLSTQAADGRPAVNARDRIGAGPWQNAKGQVIARSVEDLHATNGLTKQTGLTETGETVKGRGDTPNTHDILTGSQPDGTAFAGAEDRTCGNWTRSGAEGAAMVGHHDRMGLGDDPPAKSWNSSHLTRGGCSQDALKSTGGAGLLYCFAAD
;
A
#
# COMPACT_ATOMS: atom_id res chain seq x y z
N MET A 1 -54.81 60.27 -43.89
CA MET A 1 -53.48 60.31 -43.26
C MET A 1 -53.57 60.98 -41.89
N VAL A 2 -53.69 60.20 -40.80
CA VAL A 2 -53.35 60.54 -39.40
C VAL A 2 -53.31 59.17 -38.69
N ARG A 3 -52.14 58.54 -38.52
CA ARG A 3 -51.24 58.51 -37.34
C ARG A 3 -51.75 57.67 -36.15
N THR A 4 -51.00 56.59 -35.93
CA THR A 4 -50.97 55.55 -34.89
C THR A 4 -50.70 56.09 -33.48
N ILE A 5 -51.27 55.46 -32.44
CA ILE A 5 -50.65 55.35 -31.09
C ILE A 5 -50.96 53.95 -30.54
N PHE A 6 -49.91 53.12 -30.38
CA PHE A 6 -49.93 51.90 -29.56
C PHE A 6 -49.39 52.25 -28.18
N GLY A 7 -50.14 51.95 -27.12
CA GLY A 7 -49.71 52.08 -25.73
C GLY A 7 -48.95 50.83 -25.27
N ALA A 8 -47.77 51.04 -24.69
CA ALA A 8 -46.93 50.01 -24.09
C ALA A 8 -47.37 49.70 -22.64
N GLY A 9 -47.49 48.42 -22.29
CA GLY A 9 -47.61 47.94 -20.92
C GLY A 9 -46.42 47.03 -20.60
N VAL A 10 -45.47 47.52 -19.81
CA VAL A 10 -44.32 46.76 -19.30
C VAL A 10 -44.74 46.06 -18.02
N GLY A 11 -44.83 44.73 -18.03
CA GLY A 11 -44.98 43.90 -16.84
C GLY A 11 -43.62 43.37 -16.38
N ALA A 12 -43.10 43.89 -15.27
CA ALA A 12 -41.89 43.39 -14.63
C ALA A 12 -42.20 42.17 -13.75
N ALA A 13 -41.57 41.02 -14.05
CA ALA A 13 -41.60 39.84 -13.19
C ALA A 13 -40.33 39.81 -12.31
N ILE A 14 -40.53 39.81 -10.99
CA ILE A 14 -39.49 39.75 -9.96
C ILE A 14 -39.03 38.29 -9.81
N SER A 15 -37.76 38.01 -10.15
CA SER A 15 -37.12 36.72 -9.85
C SER A 15 -36.57 36.73 -8.42
N VAL A 16 -37.11 35.90 -7.55
CA VAL A 16 -36.56 35.64 -6.20
C VAL A 16 -35.41 34.64 -6.33
N ALA A 17 -34.18 35.10 -6.12
CA ALA A 17 -33.00 34.25 -6.05
C ALA A 17 -32.88 33.66 -4.64
N VAL A 18 -33.07 32.34 -4.51
CA VAL A 18 -32.85 31.60 -3.26
C VAL A 18 -31.35 31.29 -3.17
N LEU A 19 -30.65 31.98 -2.27
CA LEU A 19 -29.25 31.72 -1.95
C LEU A 19 -29.18 30.48 -1.03
N LEU A 20 -28.76 29.33 -1.57
CA LEU A 20 -28.42 28.15 -0.79
C LEU A 20 -27.04 28.35 -0.13
N SER A 21 -27.04 28.62 1.17
CA SER A 21 -25.85 28.64 2.00
C SER A 21 -25.33 27.21 2.20
N ALA A 22 -24.30 26.81 1.44
CA ALA A 22 -23.58 25.57 1.66
C ALA A 22 -22.74 25.69 2.95
N SER A 23 -23.16 25.01 4.02
CA SER A 23 -22.35 24.89 5.23
C SER A 23 -21.23 23.87 5.00
N PRO A 24 -19.97 24.16 5.35
CA PRO A 24 -18.90 23.17 5.27
C PRO A 24 -19.15 22.07 6.31
N ALA A 25 -19.33 20.84 5.84
CA ALA A 25 -19.36 19.67 6.72
C ALA A 25 -17.97 19.47 7.33
N PRO A 26 -17.84 19.18 8.65
CA PRO A 26 -16.56 18.84 9.24
C PRO A 26 -16.03 17.57 8.57
N ALA A 27 -14.81 17.63 8.06
CA ALA A 27 -14.08 16.45 7.61
C ALA A 27 -13.98 15.47 8.79
N GLN A 28 -14.59 14.30 8.65
CA GLN A 28 -14.41 13.21 9.61
C GLN A 28 -12.95 12.74 9.49
N THR A 29 -12.08 13.30 10.34
CA THR A 29 -10.80 12.66 10.63
C THR A 29 -11.14 11.33 11.27
N SER A 30 -10.95 10.23 10.55
CA SER A 30 -11.12 8.89 11.08
C SER A 30 -10.25 8.78 12.33
N ALA A 31 -10.89 8.62 13.49
CA ALA A 31 -10.20 8.51 14.79
C ALA A 31 -9.21 7.31 14.86
N GLY A 32 -9.14 6.48 13.80
CA GLY A 32 -8.22 5.37 13.66
C GLY A 32 -6.80 5.72 13.19
N SER A 33 -6.55 6.90 12.59
CA SER A 33 -5.21 7.20 12.05
C SER A 33 -4.21 7.74 13.08
N ALA A 34 -4.69 8.30 14.21
CA ALA A 34 -3.85 8.94 15.22
C ALA A 34 -2.86 7.98 15.92
N GLY A 35 -3.04 6.67 15.79
CA GLY A 35 -2.13 5.65 16.33
C GLY A 35 -1.63 4.65 15.30
N MET A 36 -1.99 4.77 14.01
CA MET A 36 -1.61 3.79 13.00
C MET A 36 -0.09 3.77 12.82
N SER A 37 0.51 2.59 12.93
CA SER A 37 1.95 2.36 12.73
C SER A 37 2.25 1.20 11.78
N PHE A 38 1.22 0.57 11.23
CA PHE A 38 1.31 -0.41 10.16
C PHE A 38 0.13 -0.29 9.20
N PHE A 39 0.37 -0.49 7.91
CA PHE A 39 -0.67 -0.74 6.92
C PHE A 39 -0.11 -1.46 5.69
N ILE A 40 -1.00 -2.03 4.89
CA ILE A 40 -0.72 -2.48 3.52
C ILE A 40 -1.12 -1.37 2.57
N THR A 41 -0.29 -0.96 1.63
CA THR A 41 -0.67 0.10 0.69
C THR A 41 -1.96 -0.24 -0.05
N SER A 42 -2.93 0.70 -0.11
CA SER A 42 -4.15 0.52 -0.91
C SER A 42 -3.89 0.37 -2.42
N ALA A 43 -2.77 0.92 -2.91
CA ALA A 43 -2.32 0.81 -4.29
C ALA A 43 -0.79 0.81 -4.36
N GLY A 44 -0.23 0.12 -5.37
CA GLY A 44 1.18 0.25 -5.73
C GLY A 44 1.46 1.56 -6.50
N PRO A 45 2.73 1.91 -6.75
CA PRO A 45 3.12 3.15 -7.44
C PRO A 45 2.86 3.12 -8.96
N GLY A 46 2.33 2.01 -9.49
CA GLY A 46 1.91 1.88 -10.89
C GLY A 46 3.00 1.49 -11.90
N LYS A 47 4.23 1.22 -11.44
CA LYS A 47 5.37 0.81 -12.29
C LYS A 47 5.79 -0.66 -12.07
N GLY A 48 4.90 -1.49 -11.54
CA GLY A 48 5.27 -2.84 -11.08
C GLY A 48 6.21 -2.76 -9.88
N ALA A 49 7.31 -3.52 -9.92
CA ALA A 49 8.31 -3.57 -8.85
C ALA A 49 9.44 -2.52 -9.01
N ASP A 50 9.38 -1.63 -10.01
CA ASP A 50 10.22 -0.43 -10.04
C ASP A 50 9.64 0.62 -9.07
N LEU A 51 10.18 0.60 -7.86
CA LEU A 51 9.78 1.50 -6.78
C LEU A 51 10.72 2.72 -6.70
N GLY A 52 11.75 2.82 -7.56
CA GLY A 52 12.84 3.77 -7.40
C GLY A 52 13.76 3.44 -6.21
N GLY A 53 13.95 2.15 -5.95
CA GLY A 53 14.71 1.64 -4.80
C GLY A 53 13.97 1.79 -3.46
N LEU A 54 14.66 1.48 -2.37
CA LEU A 54 14.09 1.55 -1.02
C LEU A 54 13.56 2.95 -0.66
N GLU A 55 14.27 4.00 -1.06
CA GLU A 55 13.85 5.38 -0.78
C GLU A 55 12.54 5.73 -1.49
N GLY A 56 12.34 5.25 -2.72
CA GLY A 56 11.08 5.48 -3.43
C GLY A 56 9.92 4.69 -2.87
N ALA A 57 10.16 3.46 -2.41
CA ALA A 57 9.19 2.67 -1.67
C ALA A 57 8.78 3.35 -0.34
N ASP A 58 9.75 3.85 0.43
CA ASP A 58 9.50 4.58 1.68
C ASP A 58 8.71 5.87 1.44
N ARG A 59 9.03 6.62 0.37
CA ARG A 59 8.26 7.81 -0.04
C ARG A 59 6.80 7.45 -0.36
N HIS A 60 6.55 6.34 -1.05
CA HIS A 60 5.20 5.88 -1.37
C HIS A 60 4.40 5.56 -0.10
N CYS A 61 4.99 4.83 0.84
CA CYS A 61 4.39 4.59 2.16
C CYS A 61 4.03 5.92 2.87
N ARG A 62 4.96 6.87 2.90
CA ARG A 62 4.73 8.17 3.54
C ARG A 62 3.60 8.96 2.87
N GLN A 63 3.52 8.95 1.54
CA GLN A 63 2.48 9.63 0.79
C GLN A 63 1.08 9.09 1.12
N LEU A 64 0.91 7.77 1.14
CA LEU A 64 -0.36 7.15 1.51
C LEU A 64 -0.73 7.41 2.98
N ALA A 65 0.23 7.28 3.90
CA ALA A 65 0.00 7.62 5.30
C ALA A 65 -0.37 9.09 5.49
N GLN A 66 0.26 10.01 4.75
CA GLN A 66 -0.06 11.43 4.79
C GLN A 66 -1.50 11.72 4.33
N ALA A 67 -2.00 11.00 3.33
CA ALA A 67 -3.36 11.16 2.82
C ALA A 67 -4.45 10.86 3.89
N VAL A 68 -4.11 10.09 4.92
CA VAL A 68 -5.01 9.76 6.04
C VAL A 68 -4.62 10.45 7.37
N GLY A 69 -3.71 11.43 7.30
CA GLY A 69 -3.26 12.20 8.48
C GLY A 69 -2.21 11.52 9.35
N ALA A 70 -1.61 10.41 8.90
CA ALA A 70 -0.57 9.67 9.61
C ALA A 70 0.85 9.95 9.05
N GLY A 71 1.04 11.02 8.27
CA GLY A 71 2.30 11.31 7.57
C GLY A 71 3.48 11.76 8.45
N GLY A 72 3.25 12.04 9.74
CA GLY A 72 4.26 12.56 10.66
C GLY A 72 5.27 11.52 11.19
N ARG A 73 5.09 10.24 10.85
CA ARG A 73 5.96 9.14 11.27
C ARG A 73 7.06 8.84 10.25
N ASP A 74 8.14 8.19 10.69
CA ASP A 74 9.15 7.65 9.76
C ASP A 74 8.67 6.32 9.15
N TRP A 75 7.98 6.42 8.01
CA TRP A 75 7.47 5.25 7.31
C TRP A 75 8.52 4.55 6.46
N LYS A 76 8.64 3.23 6.64
CA LYS A 76 9.48 2.34 5.85
C LYS A 76 8.65 1.29 5.14
N ALA A 77 8.94 1.08 3.87
CA ALA A 77 8.48 -0.10 3.15
C ALA A 77 9.27 -1.33 3.63
N TYR A 78 8.56 -2.40 4.01
CA TYR A 78 9.14 -3.68 4.39
C TYR A 78 9.70 -4.39 3.16
N LEU A 79 10.94 -4.03 2.80
CA LEU A 79 11.62 -4.55 1.62
C LEU A 79 13.09 -4.79 1.97
N SER A 80 13.58 -5.96 1.58
CA SER A 80 15.00 -6.27 1.58
C SER A 80 15.63 -5.95 0.22
N THR A 81 16.93 -5.71 0.20
CA THR A 81 17.74 -5.62 -1.04
C THR A 81 18.89 -6.60 -0.98
N GLN A 82 19.31 -7.11 -2.14
CA GLN A 82 20.49 -7.95 -2.28
C GLN A 82 21.76 -7.10 -2.39
N ALA A 83 22.89 -7.69 -2.01
CA ALA A 83 24.19 -7.06 -2.22
C ALA A 83 24.45 -6.90 -3.72
N ALA A 84 24.72 -5.67 -4.16
CA ALA A 84 24.96 -5.33 -5.56
C ALA A 84 25.82 -4.07 -5.63
N ASP A 85 26.63 -3.94 -6.69
CA ASP A 85 27.43 -2.75 -6.97
C ASP A 85 28.31 -2.29 -5.78
N GLY A 86 28.90 -3.26 -5.06
CA GLY A 86 29.72 -3.02 -3.88
C GLY A 86 28.95 -2.57 -2.63
N ARG A 87 27.62 -2.51 -2.69
CA ARG A 87 26.76 -2.19 -1.54
C ARG A 87 26.33 -3.49 -0.83
N PRO A 88 26.31 -3.49 0.52
CA PRO A 88 25.82 -4.65 1.26
C PRO A 88 24.32 -4.87 1.03
N ALA A 89 23.87 -6.09 1.28
CA ALA A 89 22.45 -6.39 1.36
C ALA A 89 21.81 -5.59 2.51
N VAL A 90 20.51 -5.32 2.40
CA VAL A 90 19.74 -4.63 3.43
C VAL A 90 18.56 -5.51 3.81
N ASN A 91 18.43 -5.80 5.10
CA ASN A 91 17.32 -6.59 5.61
C ASN A 91 16.11 -5.71 5.89
N ALA A 92 14.91 -6.17 5.51
CA ALA A 92 13.67 -5.47 5.81
C ALA A 92 13.45 -5.30 7.32
N ARG A 93 13.74 -6.37 8.10
CA ARG A 93 13.55 -6.39 9.56
C ARG A 93 14.33 -5.31 10.31
N ASP A 94 15.50 -4.92 9.79
CA ASP A 94 16.40 -3.96 10.45
C ASP A 94 15.97 -2.51 10.21
N ARG A 95 15.02 -2.28 9.29
CA ARG A 95 14.61 -0.94 8.88
C ARG A 95 13.35 -0.44 9.57
N ILE A 96 12.47 -1.34 10.01
CA ILE A 96 11.08 -1.03 10.37
C ILE A 96 10.87 -0.54 11.82
N GLY A 97 11.95 -0.30 12.56
CA GLY A 97 11.89 0.06 13.99
C GLY A 97 11.64 -1.14 14.91
N ALA A 98 11.39 -0.86 16.19
CA ALA A 98 11.23 -1.90 17.22
C ALA A 98 9.77 -2.33 17.46
N GLY A 99 8.79 -1.60 16.93
CA GLY A 99 7.37 -1.77 17.24
C GLY A 99 6.97 -1.12 18.58
N PRO A 100 5.73 -1.34 19.06
CA PRO A 100 4.69 -2.17 18.46
C PRO A 100 4.07 -1.54 17.21
N TRP A 101 3.57 -2.38 16.31
CA TRP A 101 2.82 -1.92 15.14
C TRP A 101 1.35 -2.27 15.22
N GLN A 102 0.49 -1.31 14.90
CA GLN A 102 -0.96 -1.47 14.88
C GLN A 102 -1.57 -0.95 13.58
N ASN A 103 -2.64 -1.60 13.13
CA ASN A 103 -3.35 -1.22 11.92
C ASN A 103 -4.20 0.05 12.11
N ALA A 104 -4.85 0.52 11.03
CA ALA A 104 -5.73 1.70 11.04
C ALA A 104 -6.93 1.60 12.00
N LYS A 105 -7.24 0.42 12.56
CA LYS A 105 -8.30 0.21 13.57
C LYS A 105 -7.73 0.01 14.98
N GLY A 106 -6.43 0.25 15.16
CA GLY A 106 -5.75 0.12 16.45
C GLY A 106 -5.49 -1.32 16.90
N GLN A 107 -5.68 -2.31 16.02
CA GLN A 107 -5.35 -3.70 16.35
C GLN A 107 -3.84 -3.91 16.21
N VAL A 108 -3.21 -4.43 17.26
CA VAL A 108 -1.78 -4.74 17.27
C VAL A 108 -1.49 -5.90 16.32
N ILE A 109 -0.56 -5.68 15.39
CA ILE A 109 -0.06 -6.66 14.44
C ILE A 109 1.14 -7.41 15.00
N ALA A 110 2.09 -6.70 15.60
CA ALA A 110 3.21 -7.29 16.29
C ALA A 110 3.74 -6.34 17.37
N ARG A 111 4.25 -6.90 18.47
CA ARG A 111 4.77 -6.12 19.60
C ARG A 111 6.25 -5.80 19.46
N SER A 112 6.99 -6.64 18.74
CA SER A 112 8.41 -6.48 18.43
C SER A 112 8.76 -7.11 17.08
N VAL A 113 9.99 -6.91 16.61
CA VAL A 113 10.52 -7.58 15.42
C VAL A 113 10.47 -9.11 15.58
N GLU A 114 10.77 -9.63 16.76
CA GLU A 114 10.72 -11.07 17.05
C GLU A 114 9.29 -11.59 16.94
N ASP A 115 8.31 -10.90 17.54
CA ASP A 115 6.89 -11.21 17.40
C ASP A 115 6.45 -11.16 15.93
N LEU A 116 6.94 -10.17 15.18
CA LEU A 116 6.63 -10.01 13.76
C LEU A 116 7.08 -11.21 12.93
N HIS A 117 8.22 -11.82 13.24
CA HIS A 117 8.75 -12.99 12.52
C HIS A 117 8.37 -14.35 13.15
N ALA A 118 7.62 -14.36 14.25
CA ALA A 118 7.13 -15.57 14.91
C ALA A 118 5.60 -15.67 14.85
N THR A 119 4.90 -15.02 15.78
CA THR A 119 3.46 -15.20 16.04
C THR A 119 2.67 -13.90 15.81
N ASN A 120 2.96 -13.22 14.71
CA ASN A 120 2.29 -11.97 14.38
C ASN A 120 0.78 -12.14 14.11
N GLY A 121 0.05 -11.04 14.19
CA GLY A 121 -1.39 -10.97 13.96
C GLY A 121 -1.81 -10.71 12.51
N LEU A 122 -0.93 -10.85 11.51
CA LEU A 122 -1.29 -10.61 10.10
C LEU A 122 -2.21 -11.70 9.56
N THR A 123 -3.40 -11.29 9.17
CA THR A 123 -4.41 -12.05 8.44
C THR A 123 -5.10 -11.14 7.42
N LYS A 124 -5.96 -11.68 6.57
CA LYS A 124 -6.81 -10.88 5.66
C LYS A 124 -7.62 -9.79 6.40
N GLN A 125 -8.05 -10.07 7.64
CA GLN A 125 -8.92 -9.16 8.40
C GLN A 125 -8.14 -8.06 9.14
N THR A 126 -6.87 -8.28 9.44
CA THR A 126 -6.04 -7.36 10.23
C THR A 126 -5.02 -6.61 9.38
N GLY A 127 -4.61 -7.18 8.23
CA GLY A 127 -3.83 -6.55 7.18
C GLY A 127 -4.67 -5.53 6.41
N LEU A 128 -4.86 -4.36 7.02
CA LEU A 128 -5.71 -3.30 6.47
C LEU A 128 -4.89 -2.25 5.70
N THR A 129 -5.57 -1.54 4.81
CA THR A 129 -5.02 -0.36 4.15
C THR A 129 -4.85 0.81 5.11
N GLU A 130 -4.14 1.85 4.65
CA GLU A 130 -4.03 3.12 5.38
C GLU A 130 -5.39 3.75 5.67
N THR A 131 -6.40 3.47 4.85
CA THR A 131 -7.80 3.91 5.04
C THR A 131 -8.61 2.97 5.94
N GLY A 132 -8.04 1.84 6.38
CA GLY A 132 -8.71 0.84 7.22
C GLY A 132 -9.58 -0.17 6.47
N GLU A 133 -9.41 -0.26 5.15
CA GLU A 133 -10.11 -1.21 4.29
C GLU A 133 -9.39 -2.56 4.23
N THR A 134 -10.14 -3.62 3.99
CA THR A 134 -9.58 -4.96 3.76
C THR A 134 -8.93 -5.02 2.39
N VAL A 135 -7.70 -5.54 2.31
CA VAL A 135 -7.03 -5.81 1.03
C VAL A 135 -7.65 -7.04 0.36
N LYS A 136 -7.89 -6.98 -0.94
CA LYS A 136 -8.36 -8.13 -1.71
C LYS A 136 -7.33 -9.25 -1.66
N GLY A 137 -7.79 -10.44 -1.33
CA GLY A 137 -6.98 -11.65 -1.21
C GLY A 137 -7.38 -12.71 -2.23
N ARG A 138 -6.88 -13.93 -2.02
CA ARG A 138 -7.25 -15.09 -2.81
C ARG A 138 -8.76 -15.29 -2.80
N GLY A 139 -9.34 -15.48 -3.99
CA GLY A 139 -10.78 -15.65 -4.19
C GLY A 139 -11.54 -14.35 -4.48
N ASP A 140 -10.91 -13.18 -4.30
CA ASP A 140 -11.49 -11.89 -4.68
C ASP A 140 -11.12 -11.49 -6.12
N THR A 141 -11.89 -10.55 -6.69
CA THR A 141 -11.62 -9.98 -8.03
C THR A 141 -11.41 -8.46 -7.97
N PRO A 142 -10.28 -7.92 -8.47
CA PRO A 142 -9.06 -8.65 -8.82
C PRO A 142 -8.40 -9.29 -7.59
N ASN A 143 -7.60 -10.34 -7.81
CA ASN A 143 -6.73 -10.91 -6.78
C ASN A 143 -5.51 -10.00 -6.59
N THR A 144 -5.25 -9.57 -5.35
CA THR A 144 -4.10 -8.74 -4.98
C THR A 144 -3.43 -9.24 -3.70
N HIS A 145 -3.35 -10.57 -3.55
CA HIS A 145 -2.88 -11.17 -2.29
C HIS A 145 -1.36 -11.15 -2.10
N ASP A 146 -0.61 -11.04 -3.20
CA ASP A 146 0.86 -10.97 -3.16
C ASP A 146 1.34 -9.57 -2.78
N ILE A 147 2.19 -9.52 -1.77
CA ILE A 147 2.88 -8.31 -1.31
C ILE A 147 4.38 -8.45 -1.57
N LEU A 148 5.01 -7.44 -2.17
CA LEU A 148 6.45 -7.43 -2.45
C LEU A 148 7.26 -7.36 -1.15
N THR A 149 8.30 -8.19 -1.00
CA THR A 149 9.14 -8.22 0.22
C THR A 149 10.63 -8.38 -0.04
N GLY A 150 11.03 -9.18 -1.04
CA GLY A 150 12.43 -9.53 -1.27
C GLY A 150 13.12 -10.25 -0.11
N SER A 151 12.34 -10.79 0.84
CA SER A 151 12.84 -11.21 2.16
C SER A 151 12.68 -12.70 2.39
N GLN A 152 13.59 -13.27 3.18
CA GLN A 152 13.43 -14.57 3.82
C GLN A 152 12.38 -14.52 4.93
N PRO A 153 11.90 -15.68 5.44
CA PRO A 153 10.86 -15.70 6.49
C PRO A 153 11.24 -14.93 7.76
N ASP A 154 12.53 -14.95 8.12
CA ASP A 154 13.09 -14.24 9.27
C ASP A 154 13.31 -12.73 9.01
N GLY A 155 12.96 -12.24 7.82
CA GLY A 155 13.06 -10.85 7.42
C GLY A 155 14.42 -10.39 6.94
N THR A 156 15.36 -11.31 6.73
CA THR A 156 16.65 -11.03 6.12
C THR A 156 16.59 -11.02 4.60
N ALA A 157 17.55 -10.36 3.96
CA ALA A 157 17.71 -10.40 2.52
C ALA A 157 18.16 -11.79 2.05
N PHE A 158 17.80 -12.15 0.81
CA PHE A 158 18.44 -13.29 0.15
C PHE A 158 19.90 -13.00 -0.18
N ALA A 159 20.73 -14.04 -0.15
CA ALA A 159 22.10 -14.00 -0.65
C ALA A 159 22.19 -14.60 -2.06
N GLY A 160 23.30 -14.34 -2.75
CA GLY A 160 23.59 -14.93 -4.06
C GLY A 160 23.16 -14.05 -5.24
N ALA A 161 23.35 -14.59 -6.44
CA ALA A 161 23.23 -13.85 -7.71
C ALA A 161 21.83 -13.91 -8.34
N GLU A 162 20.96 -14.81 -7.90
CA GLU A 162 19.58 -14.87 -8.39
C GLU A 162 18.83 -13.62 -7.89
N ASP A 163 18.23 -12.86 -8.79
CA ASP A 163 17.46 -11.67 -8.42
C ASP A 163 16.10 -12.06 -7.84
N ARG A 164 15.87 -11.61 -6.60
CA ARG A 164 14.63 -11.79 -5.83
C ARG A 164 14.05 -10.46 -5.37
N THR A 165 14.45 -9.36 -6.02
CA THR A 165 14.11 -7.99 -5.64
C THR A 165 13.78 -7.11 -6.83
N CYS A 166 13.66 -7.67 -8.04
CA CYS A 166 13.52 -6.90 -9.27
C CYS A 166 14.61 -5.82 -9.41
N GLY A 167 15.86 -6.25 -9.26
CA GLY A 167 17.05 -5.41 -9.31
C GLY A 167 17.07 -4.37 -8.20
N ASN A 168 16.89 -4.78 -6.94
CA ASN A 168 16.79 -3.89 -5.79
C ASN A 168 15.73 -2.79 -5.97
N TRP A 169 14.58 -3.18 -6.52
CA TRP A 169 13.39 -2.35 -6.69
C TRP A 169 13.55 -1.21 -7.69
N THR A 170 14.38 -1.41 -8.73
CA THR A 170 14.60 -0.42 -9.80
C THR A 170 14.27 -0.96 -11.19
N ARG A 171 13.63 -2.15 -11.29
CA ARG A 171 13.28 -2.76 -12.57
C ARG A 171 11.80 -2.99 -12.72
N SER A 172 11.34 -2.70 -13.92
CA SER A 172 10.05 -3.10 -14.46
C SER A 172 10.30 -3.96 -15.71
N GLY A 173 9.29 -4.68 -16.19
CA GLY A 173 9.38 -5.48 -17.41
C GLY A 173 9.38 -6.99 -17.16
N ALA A 174 9.86 -7.75 -18.14
CA ALA A 174 9.85 -9.23 -18.12
C ALA A 174 11.08 -9.84 -17.41
N GLU A 175 12.09 -9.03 -17.12
CA GLU A 175 13.36 -9.47 -16.52
C GLU A 175 13.31 -9.37 -15.00
N GLY A 176 13.94 -10.35 -14.34
CA GLY A 176 14.01 -10.44 -12.89
C GLY A 176 12.78 -11.08 -12.25
N ALA A 177 12.81 -11.17 -10.93
CA ALA A 177 11.69 -11.60 -10.11
C ALA A 177 11.80 -10.95 -8.73
N ALA A 178 10.69 -10.87 -8.02
CA ALA A 178 10.65 -10.44 -6.62
C ALA A 178 10.15 -11.57 -5.74
N MET A 179 10.73 -11.76 -4.54
CA MET A 179 10.08 -12.55 -3.50
C MET A 179 8.86 -11.78 -2.99
N VAL A 180 7.74 -12.47 -2.91
CA VAL A 180 6.48 -11.98 -2.34
C VAL A 180 6.07 -12.82 -1.14
N GLY A 181 5.15 -12.30 -0.34
CA GLY A 181 4.38 -13.09 0.62
C GLY A 181 2.88 -12.79 0.53
N HIS A 182 2.07 -13.58 1.24
CA HIS A 182 0.62 -13.51 1.18
C HIS A 182 0.04 -12.83 2.42
N HIS A 183 -0.59 -11.66 2.25
CA HIS A 183 -1.20 -10.94 3.38
C HIS A 183 -2.37 -11.69 4.02
N ASP A 184 -3.05 -12.51 3.23
CA ASP A 184 -4.22 -13.27 3.64
C ASP A 184 -3.88 -14.62 4.30
N ARG A 185 -2.59 -14.98 4.34
CA ARG A 185 -2.09 -16.28 4.83
C ARG A 185 -2.66 -17.49 4.07
N MET A 186 -3.03 -17.31 2.80
CA MET A 186 -3.60 -18.36 1.95
C MET A 186 -2.70 -18.70 0.77
N GLY A 187 -2.55 -20.00 0.48
CA GLY A 187 -1.82 -20.49 -0.69
C GLY A 187 -2.55 -21.61 -1.41
N LEU A 188 -1.83 -22.32 -2.29
CA LEU A 188 -2.35 -23.50 -2.99
C LEU A 188 -2.31 -24.77 -2.14
N GLY A 189 -1.58 -24.74 -1.01
CA GLY A 189 -1.43 -25.84 -0.06
C GLY A 189 -1.23 -25.32 1.36
N ASP A 190 -0.86 -26.24 2.25
CA ASP A 190 -0.69 -25.98 3.68
C ASP A 190 0.77 -25.91 4.14
N ASP A 191 1.73 -26.00 3.21
CA ASP A 191 3.15 -25.89 3.51
C ASP A 191 3.53 -24.48 4.01
N PRO A 192 4.62 -24.34 4.80
CA PRO A 192 4.96 -23.07 5.42
C PRO A 192 5.14 -21.89 4.43
N PRO A 193 5.83 -22.05 3.28
CA PRO A 193 5.90 -21.00 2.26
C PRO A 193 4.52 -20.55 1.76
N ALA A 194 3.61 -21.48 1.45
CA ALA A 194 2.27 -21.17 0.96
C ALA A 194 1.44 -20.27 1.91
N LYS A 195 1.75 -20.26 3.20
CA LYS A 195 1.10 -19.41 4.23
C LYS A 195 2.00 -18.28 4.74
N SER A 196 3.17 -18.11 4.16
CA SER A 196 4.13 -17.09 4.58
C SER A 196 3.66 -15.70 4.16
N TRP A 197 3.64 -14.76 5.11
CA TRP A 197 3.27 -13.37 4.84
C TRP A 197 4.35 -12.59 4.12
N ASN A 198 5.61 -13.03 4.19
CA ASN A 198 6.75 -12.31 3.66
C ASN A 198 7.69 -13.11 2.74
N SER A 199 7.52 -14.43 2.61
CA SER A 199 8.45 -15.29 1.85
C SER A 199 7.74 -16.54 1.34
N SER A 200 6.84 -16.37 0.38
CA SER A 200 6.04 -17.43 -0.22
C SER A 200 6.65 -17.94 -1.52
N HIS A 201 6.70 -17.09 -2.55
CA HIS A 201 7.25 -17.46 -3.85
C HIS A 201 7.80 -16.25 -4.61
N LEU A 202 8.48 -16.53 -5.73
CA LEU A 202 8.90 -15.51 -6.68
C LEU A 202 7.72 -15.07 -7.57
N THR A 203 7.74 -13.81 -8.00
CA THR A 203 6.85 -13.33 -9.06
C THR A 203 7.10 -14.10 -10.36
N ARG A 204 6.04 -14.30 -11.14
CA ARG A 204 6.09 -14.99 -12.43
C ARG A 204 6.04 -13.98 -13.57
N GLY A 205 6.87 -14.21 -14.59
CA GLY A 205 6.84 -13.40 -15.81
C GLY A 205 7.45 -11.99 -15.68
N GLY A 206 8.14 -11.71 -14.58
CA GLY A 206 8.94 -10.49 -14.40
C GLY A 206 8.48 -9.58 -13.28
N CYS A 207 8.76 -8.30 -13.49
CA CYS A 207 8.64 -7.19 -12.54
C CYS A 207 7.67 -6.10 -12.99
N SER A 208 7.09 -6.21 -14.20
CA SER A 208 6.08 -5.28 -14.71
C SER A 208 4.77 -5.40 -13.93
N GLN A 209 3.93 -4.36 -14.00
CA GLN A 209 2.62 -4.40 -13.37
C GLN A 209 1.76 -5.58 -13.85
N ASP A 210 1.83 -5.92 -15.15
CA ASP A 210 1.07 -7.04 -15.70
C ASP A 210 1.63 -8.40 -15.29
N ALA A 211 2.95 -8.51 -15.10
CA ALA A 211 3.58 -9.69 -14.49
C ALA A 211 3.14 -9.88 -13.03
N LEU A 212 3.07 -8.79 -12.24
CA LEU A 212 2.56 -8.87 -10.87
C LEU A 212 1.09 -9.33 -10.85
N LYS A 213 0.23 -8.75 -11.71
CA LYS A 213 -1.18 -9.16 -11.82
C LYS A 213 -1.33 -10.64 -12.19
N SER A 214 -0.51 -11.14 -13.12
CA SER A 214 -0.57 -12.55 -13.54
C SER A 214 -0.07 -13.52 -12.46
N THR A 215 0.74 -13.04 -11.53
CA THR A 215 1.19 -13.79 -10.36
C THR A 215 0.10 -13.85 -9.28
N GLY A 216 -0.60 -12.73 -9.04
CA GLY A 216 -1.56 -12.59 -7.94
C GLY A 216 -1.41 -11.29 -7.13
N GLY A 217 -0.52 -10.38 -7.57
CA GLY A 217 -0.19 -9.14 -6.88
C GLY A 217 -0.61 -7.88 -7.62
N ALA A 218 -0.51 -6.76 -6.91
CA ALA A 218 -0.73 -5.43 -7.46
C ALA A 218 0.44 -4.46 -7.23
N GLY A 219 1.61 -4.96 -6.83
CA GLY A 219 2.75 -4.13 -6.44
C GLY A 219 2.52 -3.44 -5.10
N LEU A 220 1.78 -4.10 -4.20
CA LEU A 220 1.49 -3.59 -2.87
C LEU A 220 2.69 -3.80 -1.94
N LEU A 221 2.78 -2.95 -0.92
CA LEU A 221 3.84 -2.94 0.08
C LEU A 221 3.24 -3.04 1.49
N TYR A 222 3.99 -3.64 2.42
CA TYR A 222 3.78 -3.38 3.84
C TYR A 222 4.55 -2.12 4.24
N CYS A 223 3.89 -1.23 4.97
CA CYS A 223 4.46 0.02 5.47
C CYS A 223 4.44 0.01 7.00
N PHE A 224 5.61 0.19 7.59
CA PHE A 224 5.80 0.20 9.04
C PHE A 224 6.37 1.55 9.48
N ALA A 225 5.88 2.08 10.59
CA ALA A 225 6.52 3.21 11.25
C ALA A 225 7.77 2.73 12.00
N ALA A 226 8.87 3.44 11.83
CA ALA A 226 10.19 3.12 12.38
C ALA A 226 10.68 4.12 13.44
N ASP A 227 9.78 4.98 13.93
CA ASP A 227 10.04 6.04 14.90
C ASP A 227 9.95 5.59 16.38
#